data_AF-A0AAU9KCB0-F1
#
_entry.id   AF-A0AAU9KCB0-F1
#
_cell.length_a   1.000
_cell.length_b   1.000
_cell.length_c   1.000
_cell.angle_alpha   90.00
_cell.angle_beta   90.00
_cell.angle_gamma   90.00
#
_symmetry.space_group_name_H-M   'P 1'
#
loop_
_entity.id
_entity.type
_entity.pdbx_description
1 polymer ?
#
loop_
_entity_poly.entity_id
_entity_poly.type
_entity_poly.pdbx_seq_one_letter_code
_entity_poly.pdbx_strand_id
1 'polypeptide(L)'
;MKLIATFAVLALLGTYIQISQQNWLEDTSADFAEWVQSGRTRTVDIIFEIIGAVMGFIFVIISGIMFLMGKREEGMVGMAAALFGSALSGTLKMALMHPRPFWKYPKVLGIECPRDFGAPSGHALSTGCGLIVVGVIWLRSGGQFTRKIFILLFLFILTAFDRIYLGVHFYFQVTLGYLFAALVSAIMLHPKFWKLVHRFGSDKATIKSVFFFILAYTFVSLSLYMFGGSGWDPVWSQIYQEKCNRTLQLSDALIKNFSEALHVWLIFGCVIGYYFLKEKNGPPFSYQLLALSSVLHISACGFVTALDSWMIKNMGGMSRLISLLVLRLVGGIVCTYFLPLIVTKIYGVEKTIKTGLPTRRGNTFDTKTKAVN
;
A
#
# COMPACT_ATOMS: atom_id res chain seq x y z
N MET A 1 11.35 -8.42 18.46
CA MET A 1 12.53 -9.10 17.87
C MET A 1 12.22 -10.53 17.43
N LYS A 2 11.79 -11.46 18.31
CA LYS A 2 11.50 -12.86 17.94
C LYS A 2 10.54 -13.01 16.74
N LEU A 3 9.39 -12.33 16.76
CA LEU A 3 8.39 -12.41 15.67
C LEU A 3 8.90 -11.90 14.32
N ILE A 4 9.70 -10.82 14.31
CA ILE A 4 10.31 -10.28 13.09
C ILE A 4 11.30 -11.29 12.50
N ALA A 5 12.15 -11.88 13.35
CA ALA A 5 13.10 -12.91 12.91
C ALA A 5 12.36 -14.15 12.35
N THR A 6 11.29 -14.60 12.99
CA THR A 6 10.46 -15.71 12.50
C THR A 6 9.90 -15.43 11.11
N PHE A 7 9.24 -14.29 10.89
CA PHE A 7 8.69 -13.97 9.58
C PHE A 7 9.76 -13.68 8.51
N ALA A 8 10.94 -13.18 8.92
CA ALA A 8 12.07 -13.03 8.01
C ALA A 8 12.56 -14.40 7.50
N VAL A 9 12.74 -15.37 8.40
CA VAL A 9 13.10 -16.74 8.04
C VAL A 9 12.03 -17.38 7.15
N LEU A 10 10.74 -17.21 7.48
CA LEU A 10 9.66 -17.76 6.66
C LEU A 10 9.60 -17.12 5.27
N ALA A 11 9.78 -15.81 5.13
CA ALA A 11 9.80 -15.14 3.84
C ALA A 11 11.00 -15.57 2.98
N LEU A 12 12.18 -15.74 3.59
CA LEU A 12 13.37 -16.25 2.91
C LEU A 12 13.19 -17.71 2.50
N LEU A 13 12.67 -18.55 3.39
CA LEU A 13 12.37 -19.96 3.09
C LEU A 13 11.33 -20.08 1.97
N GLY A 14 10.27 -19.27 2.01
CA GLY A 14 9.27 -19.22 0.94
C GLY A 14 9.86 -18.80 -0.40
N THR A 15 10.77 -17.81 -0.39
CA THR A 15 11.52 -17.40 -1.60
C THR A 15 12.40 -18.54 -2.13
N TYR A 16 13.13 -19.23 -1.24
CA TYR A 16 13.96 -20.37 -1.61
C TYR A 16 13.13 -21.53 -2.18
N ILE A 17 11.99 -21.88 -1.56
CA ILE A 17 11.09 -22.92 -2.06
C ILE A 17 10.55 -22.55 -3.44
N GLN A 18 10.13 -21.30 -3.62
CA GLN A 18 9.64 -20.83 -4.93
C GLN A 18 10.70 -21.00 -6.03
N ILE A 19 11.96 -20.66 -5.75
CA ILE A 19 13.06 -20.77 -6.73
C ILE A 19 13.44 -22.24 -6.96
N SER A 20 13.55 -23.04 -5.90
CA SER A 20 14.03 -24.42 -5.98
C SER A 20 12.99 -25.42 -6.51
N GLN A 21 11.70 -25.16 -6.31
CA GLN A 21 10.58 -26.04 -6.70
C GLN A 21 9.68 -25.41 -7.76
N GLN A 22 10.21 -24.47 -8.56
CA GLN A 22 9.43 -23.61 -9.44
C GLN A 22 8.49 -24.39 -10.38
N ASN A 23 9.00 -25.38 -11.14
CA ASN A 23 8.19 -26.10 -12.12
C ASN A 23 7.00 -26.84 -11.47
N TRP A 24 7.25 -27.57 -10.38
CA TRP A 24 6.21 -28.29 -9.65
C TRP A 24 5.14 -27.35 -9.07
N LEU A 25 5.57 -26.22 -8.51
CA LEU A 25 4.67 -25.20 -7.98
C LEU A 25 3.84 -24.54 -9.07
N GLU A 26 4.43 -24.23 -10.21
CA GLU A 26 3.74 -23.66 -11.36
C GLU A 26 2.68 -24.62 -11.93
N ASP A 27 3.04 -25.89 -12.15
CA ASP A 27 2.13 -26.90 -12.72
C ASP A 27 0.91 -27.12 -11.84
N THR A 28 1.14 -27.40 -10.55
CA THR A 28 0.05 -27.61 -9.57
C THR A 28 -0.78 -26.35 -9.36
N SER A 29 -0.18 -25.16 -9.46
CA SER A 29 -0.92 -23.90 -9.37
C SER A 29 -1.77 -23.64 -10.60
N ALA A 30 -1.29 -24.02 -11.79
CA ALA A 30 -2.03 -23.89 -13.03
C ALA A 30 -3.23 -24.84 -13.07
N ASP A 31 -3.07 -26.09 -12.60
CA ASP A 31 -4.19 -27.04 -12.42
C ASP A 31 -5.25 -26.48 -11.49
N PHE A 32 -4.83 -25.92 -10.34
CA PHE A 32 -5.75 -25.32 -9.39
C PHE A 32 -6.48 -24.11 -9.97
N ALA A 33 -5.78 -23.23 -10.70
CA ALA A 33 -6.40 -22.08 -11.35
C ALA A 33 -7.42 -22.49 -12.41
N GLU A 34 -7.11 -23.49 -13.24
CA GLU A 34 -8.04 -24.05 -14.22
C GLU A 34 -9.30 -24.62 -13.54
N TRP A 35 -9.12 -25.38 -12.45
CA TRP A 35 -10.24 -25.91 -11.67
C TRP A 35 -11.12 -24.79 -11.12
N VAL A 36 -10.53 -23.74 -10.52
CA VAL A 36 -11.27 -22.57 -10.02
C VAL A 36 -12.05 -21.87 -11.14
N GLN A 37 -11.47 -21.81 -12.35
CA GLN A 37 -12.08 -21.16 -13.52
C GLN A 37 -13.15 -22.01 -14.22
N SER A 38 -13.28 -23.31 -13.89
CA SER A 38 -14.28 -24.20 -14.50
C SER A 38 -15.73 -23.75 -14.30
N GLY A 39 -16.03 -23.08 -13.18
CA GLY A 39 -17.36 -22.55 -12.84
C GLY A 39 -17.59 -21.09 -13.24
N ARG A 40 -16.74 -20.52 -14.11
CA ARG A 40 -16.79 -19.08 -14.42
C ARG A 40 -18.06 -18.66 -15.14
N THR A 41 -18.47 -17.42 -14.89
CA THR A 41 -19.48 -16.71 -15.68
C THR A 41 -19.08 -15.25 -15.80
N ARG A 42 -19.58 -14.53 -16.81
CA ARG A 42 -19.25 -13.11 -17.00
C ARG A 42 -19.59 -12.25 -15.79
N THR A 43 -20.68 -12.56 -15.09
CA THR A 43 -21.08 -11.85 -13.86
C THR A 43 -20.06 -12.06 -12.74
N VAL A 44 -19.63 -13.30 -12.53
CA VAL A 44 -18.64 -13.63 -11.50
C VAL A 44 -17.29 -12.99 -11.82
N ASP A 45 -16.89 -12.93 -13.10
CA ASP A 45 -15.67 -12.24 -13.53
C ASP A 45 -15.69 -10.75 -13.14
N ILE A 46 -16.80 -10.05 -13.44
CA ILE A 46 -16.95 -8.62 -13.10
C ILE A 46 -16.91 -8.41 -11.58
N ILE A 47 -17.53 -9.30 -10.81
CA ILE A 47 -17.51 -9.23 -9.35
C ILE A 47 -16.07 -9.32 -8.82
N PHE A 48 -15.28 -10.28 -9.29
CA PHE A 48 -13.90 -10.44 -8.86
C PHE A 48 -13.00 -9.30 -9.36
N GLU A 49 -13.16 -8.80 -10.59
CA GLU A 49 -12.46 -7.60 -11.06
C GLU A 49 -12.70 -6.39 -10.13
N ILE A 50 -13.95 -6.16 -9.70
CA ILE A 50 -14.29 -5.09 -8.76
C ILE A 50 -13.69 -5.34 -7.37
N ILE A 51 -13.79 -6.56 -6.85
CA ILE A 51 -13.20 -6.94 -5.55
C ILE A 51 -11.71 -6.66 -5.58
N GLY A 52 -11.02 -7.10 -6.63
CA GLY A 52 -9.64 -6.80 -6.91
C GLY A 52 -9.29 -5.33 -6.81
N ALA A 53 -9.97 -4.52 -7.62
CA ALA A 53 -9.78 -3.08 -7.66
C ALA A 53 -9.97 -2.44 -6.27
N VAL A 54 -11.00 -2.84 -5.52
CA VAL A 54 -11.27 -2.31 -4.17
C VAL A 54 -10.19 -2.76 -3.19
N MET A 55 -9.86 -4.05 -3.15
CA MET A 55 -8.90 -4.62 -2.21
C MET A 55 -7.49 -4.04 -2.40
N GLY A 56 -7.13 -3.62 -3.61
CA GLY A 56 -5.86 -2.95 -3.91
C GLY A 56 -5.65 -1.62 -3.18
N PHE A 57 -6.73 -0.92 -2.80
CA PHE A 57 -6.65 0.42 -2.17
C PHE A 57 -7.31 0.53 -0.79
N ILE A 58 -8.17 -0.42 -0.41
CA ILE A 58 -9.05 -0.29 0.76
C ILE A 58 -8.31 0.06 2.06
N PHE A 59 -7.13 -0.52 2.32
CA PHE A 59 -6.40 -0.25 3.56
C PHE A 59 -5.66 1.10 3.56
N VAL A 60 -5.25 1.62 2.41
CA VAL A 60 -4.74 2.99 2.31
C VAL A 60 -5.89 3.98 2.56
N ILE A 61 -7.08 3.68 2.03
CA ILE A 61 -8.27 4.49 2.25
C ILE A 61 -8.69 4.50 3.72
N ILE A 62 -8.87 3.33 4.33
CA ILE A 62 -9.24 3.20 5.76
C ILE A 62 -8.21 3.91 6.65
N SER A 63 -6.92 3.71 6.39
CA SER A 63 -5.86 4.29 7.22
C SER A 63 -5.80 5.82 7.12
N GLY A 64 -6.00 6.39 5.92
CA GLY A 64 -6.08 7.84 5.77
C GLY A 64 -7.35 8.43 6.38
N ILE A 65 -8.49 7.73 6.29
CA ILE A 65 -9.70 8.13 7.02
C ILE A 65 -9.45 8.13 8.53
N MET A 66 -8.82 7.09 9.08
CA MET A 66 -8.41 7.04 10.50
C MET A 66 -7.52 8.22 10.87
N PHE A 67 -6.57 8.58 9.99
CA PHE A 67 -5.71 9.74 10.18
C PHE A 67 -6.51 11.05 10.27
N LEU A 68 -7.43 11.29 9.33
CA LEU A 68 -8.29 12.48 9.31
C LEU A 68 -9.26 12.55 10.50
N MET A 69 -9.66 11.40 11.03
CA MET A 69 -10.50 11.28 12.23
C MET A 69 -9.74 11.46 13.55
N GLY A 70 -8.44 11.81 13.50
CA GLY A 70 -7.63 12.06 14.69
C GLY A 70 -6.87 10.86 15.23
N LYS A 71 -7.05 9.65 14.68
CA LYS A 71 -6.23 8.46 14.97
C LYS A 71 -4.95 8.47 14.12
N ARG A 72 -4.12 9.49 14.35
CA ARG A 72 -3.06 9.86 13.40
C ARG A 72 -1.89 8.91 13.39
N GLU A 73 -1.47 8.43 14.55
CA GLU A 73 -0.38 7.45 14.60
C GLU A 73 -0.84 6.13 13.97
N GLU A 74 -2.04 5.66 14.30
CA GLU A 74 -2.64 4.47 13.69
C GLU A 74 -2.79 4.60 12.18
N GLY A 75 -3.31 5.74 11.71
CA GLY A 75 -3.47 6.03 10.30
C GLY A 75 -2.14 6.13 9.56
N MET A 76 -1.11 6.75 10.16
CA MET A 76 0.24 6.79 9.61
C MET A 76 0.84 5.40 9.48
N VAL A 77 0.75 4.57 10.53
CA VAL A 77 1.29 3.21 10.52
C VAL A 77 0.56 2.35 9.49
N GLY A 78 -0.77 2.46 9.38
CA GLY A 78 -1.57 1.74 8.39
C GLY A 78 -1.27 2.14 6.94
N MET A 79 -1.18 3.45 6.66
CA MET A 79 -0.79 3.95 5.33
C MET A 79 0.63 3.52 4.97
N ALA A 80 1.59 3.67 5.90
CA ALA A 80 2.97 3.25 5.70
C ALA A 80 3.06 1.74 5.42
N ALA A 81 2.30 0.91 6.13
CA ALA A 81 2.30 -0.54 5.92
C ALA A 81 1.82 -0.93 4.52
N ALA A 82 0.65 -0.42 4.08
CA ALA A 82 0.11 -0.75 2.76
C ALA A 82 1.00 -0.20 1.63
N LEU A 83 1.44 1.06 1.72
CA LEU A 83 2.29 1.67 0.70
C LEU A 83 3.68 1.04 0.63
N PHE A 84 4.27 0.70 1.77
CA PHE A 84 5.57 0.00 1.79
C PHE A 84 5.42 -1.43 1.29
N GLY A 85 4.28 -2.07 1.55
CA GLY A 85 3.94 -3.35 0.92
C GLY A 85 3.91 -3.23 -0.61
N SER A 86 3.20 -2.25 -1.16
CA SER A 86 3.21 -2.01 -2.61
C SER A 86 4.62 -1.76 -3.16
N ALA A 87 5.42 -0.94 -2.46
CA ALA A 87 6.80 -0.68 -2.86
C ALA A 87 7.66 -1.95 -2.87
N LEU A 88 7.60 -2.73 -1.78
CA LEU A 88 8.37 -3.95 -1.63
C LEU A 88 7.98 -4.99 -2.69
N SER A 89 6.68 -5.10 -2.99
CA SER A 89 6.19 -5.92 -4.11
C SER A 89 6.84 -5.52 -5.44
N GLY A 90 6.86 -4.22 -5.77
CA GLY A 90 7.47 -3.72 -7.01
C GLY A 90 8.96 -4.09 -7.11
N THR A 91 9.72 -3.88 -6.03
CA THR A 91 11.15 -4.22 -5.97
C THR A 91 11.40 -5.72 -6.06
N LEU A 92 10.65 -6.54 -5.31
CA LEU A 92 10.79 -8.01 -5.35
C LEU A 92 10.40 -8.59 -6.70
N LYS A 93 9.39 -8.02 -7.38
CA LYS A 93 8.99 -8.43 -8.74
C LYS A 93 10.11 -8.21 -9.75
N MET A 94 10.85 -7.11 -9.67
CA MET A 94 12.03 -6.90 -10.51
C MET A 94 13.19 -7.83 -10.13
N ALA A 95 13.32 -8.21 -8.87
CA ALA A 95 14.36 -9.14 -8.42
C ALA A 95 14.08 -10.60 -8.83
N LEU A 96 12.82 -11.03 -8.78
CA LEU A 96 12.42 -12.42 -9.06
C LEU A 96 12.03 -12.67 -10.53
N MET A 97 11.51 -11.65 -11.23
CA MET A 97 11.13 -11.68 -12.66
C MET A 97 10.23 -12.87 -13.06
N HIS A 98 9.42 -13.37 -12.13
CA HIS A 98 8.61 -14.56 -12.35
C HIS A 98 7.36 -14.26 -13.19
N PRO A 99 6.99 -15.09 -14.18
CA PRO A 99 5.81 -14.88 -15.01
C PRO A 99 4.50 -15.06 -14.24
N ARG A 100 3.41 -14.61 -14.84
CA ARG A 100 2.04 -14.89 -14.38
C ARG A 100 1.53 -16.20 -14.98
N PRO A 101 0.54 -16.89 -14.36
CA PRO A 101 0.01 -18.16 -14.87
C PRO A 101 -0.40 -18.09 -16.34
N PHE A 102 -1.21 -17.08 -16.68
CA PHE A 102 -1.72 -16.94 -18.04
C PHE A 102 -0.64 -16.59 -19.08
N TRP A 103 0.56 -16.15 -18.66
CA TRP A 103 1.70 -15.87 -19.56
C TRP A 103 2.42 -17.16 -20.00
N LYS A 104 2.28 -18.25 -19.25
CA LYS A 104 3.01 -19.51 -19.50
C LYS A 104 2.09 -20.70 -19.78
N TYR A 105 0.93 -20.76 -19.14
CA TYR A 105 0.02 -21.90 -19.22
C TYR A 105 -1.22 -21.55 -20.08
N PRO A 106 -1.37 -22.12 -21.28
CA PRO A 106 -2.52 -21.85 -22.16
C PRO A 106 -3.88 -22.08 -21.47
N LYS A 107 -3.98 -23.13 -20.66
CA LYS A 107 -5.19 -23.51 -19.91
C LYS A 107 -5.69 -22.47 -18.89
N VAL A 108 -4.81 -21.61 -18.36
CA VAL A 108 -5.21 -20.59 -17.39
C VAL A 108 -5.65 -19.32 -18.11
N LEU A 109 -6.88 -18.88 -17.87
CA LEU A 109 -7.44 -17.68 -18.48
C LEU A 109 -6.95 -16.43 -17.74
N GLY A 110 -6.44 -15.44 -18.47
CA GLY A 110 -6.15 -14.11 -17.91
C GLY A 110 -7.40 -13.24 -17.98
N ILE A 111 -8.22 -13.25 -16.93
CA ILE A 111 -9.44 -12.41 -16.86
C ILE A 111 -9.03 -10.94 -16.82
N GLU A 112 -7.99 -10.63 -16.04
CA GLU A 112 -7.24 -9.38 -16.14
C GLU A 112 -5.96 -9.58 -16.98
N CYS A 113 -5.49 -8.50 -17.60
CA CYS A 113 -4.27 -8.50 -18.42
C CYS A 113 -3.17 -7.56 -17.88
N PRO A 114 -2.70 -7.76 -16.63
CA PRO A 114 -1.59 -6.98 -16.07
C PRO A 114 -0.29 -7.19 -16.85
N ARG A 115 0.55 -6.15 -16.93
CA ARG A 115 1.79 -6.12 -17.73
C ARG A 115 3.07 -6.28 -16.89
N ASP A 116 2.94 -6.48 -15.60
CA ASP A 116 4.04 -6.55 -14.65
C ASP A 116 4.27 -7.98 -14.15
N PHE A 117 5.45 -8.26 -13.56
CA PHE A 117 5.80 -9.60 -13.10
C PHE A 117 4.85 -10.14 -12.01
N GLY A 118 4.78 -11.48 -11.91
CA GLY A 118 3.82 -12.18 -11.08
C GLY A 118 4.23 -12.35 -9.61
N ALA A 119 5.51 -12.56 -9.30
CA ALA A 119 5.93 -12.92 -7.94
C ALA A 119 6.69 -11.80 -7.21
N PRO A 120 6.37 -11.51 -5.93
CA PRO A 120 5.18 -11.96 -5.20
C PRO A 120 3.91 -11.22 -5.66
N SER A 121 2.74 -11.69 -5.24
CA SER A 121 1.48 -10.99 -5.51
C SER A 121 1.43 -9.65 -4.76
N GLY A 122 1.32 -8.56 -5.51
CA GLY A 122 1.25 -7.21 -4.94
C GLY A 122 -0.04 -6.92 -4.16
N HIS A 123 -1.16 -7.53 -4.56
CA HIS A 123 -2.40 -7.45 -3.78
C HIS A 123 -2.23 -8.18 -2.45
N ALA A 124 -1.77 -9.44 -2.47
CA ALA A 124 -1.53 -10.19 -1.22
C ALA A 124 -0.56 -9.45 -0.28
N LEU A 125 0.50 -8.86 -0.82
CA LEU A 125 1.53 -8.17 -0.04
C LEU A 125 1.06 -6.81 0.49
N SER A 126 0.59 -5.90 -0.37
CA SER A 126 0.11 -4.56 0.01
C SER A 126 -1.14 -4.63 0.89
N THR A 127 -2.17 -5.34 0.42
CA THR A 127 -3.43 -5.52 1.14
C THR A 127 -3.21 -6.32 2.42
N GLY A 128 -2.35 -7.36 2.39
CA GLY A 128 -1.97 -8.11 3.58
C GLY A 128 -1.31 -7.25 4.66
N CYS A 129 -0.38 -6.36 4.27
CA CYS A 129 0.24 -5.41 5.21
C CYS A 129 -0.81 -4.54 5.90
N GLY A 130 -1.69 -3.94 5.10
CA GLY A 130 -2.77 -3.10 5.62
C GLY A 130 -3.74 -3.88 6.50
N LEU A 131 -4.17 -5.06 6.05
CA LEU A 131 -5.09 -5.95 6.74
C LEU A 131 -4.55 -6.37 8.11
N ILE A 132 -3.29 -6.81 8.19
CA ILE A 132 -2.69 -7.26 9.46
C ILE A 132 -2.53 -6.08 10.41
N VAL A 133 -1.98 -4.95 9.95
CA VAL A 133 -1.73 -3.78 10.80
C VAL A 133 -3.05 -3.17 11.31
N VAL A 134 -3.98 -2.84 10.41
CA VAL A 134 -5.27 -2.25 10.77
C VAL A 134 -6.11 -3.27 11.56
N GLY A 135 -6.04 -4.55 11.19
CA GLY A 135 -6.72 -5.64 11.89
C GLY A 135 -6.24 -5.78 13.34
N VAL A 136 -4.93 -5.76 13.61
CA VAL A 136 -4.40 -5.80 14.98
C VAL A 136 -4.84 -4.58 15.79
N ILE A 137 -4.84 -3.38 15.19
CA ILE A 137 -5.36 -2.17 15.83
C ILE A 137 -6.84 -2.32 16.17
N TRP A 138 -7.64 -2.86 15.24
CA TRP A 138 -9.08 -3.07 15.43
C TRP A 138 -9.40 -4.15 16.48
N LEU A 139 -8.63 -5.24 16.52
CA LEU A 139 -8.78 -6.29 17.53
C LEU A 139 -8.50 -5.77 18.94
N ARG A 140 -7.52 -4.86 19.09
CA ARG A 140 -7.19 -4.23 20.38
C ARG A 140 -8.23 -3.23 20.88
N SER A 141 -9.14 -2.78 20.03
CA SER A 141 -10.15 -1.77 20.39
C SER A 141 -11.28 -2.31 21.29
N GLY A 142 -11.21 -3.55 21.78
CA GLY A 142 -12.25 -4.20 22.59
C GLY A 142 -13.50 -4.63 21.83
N GLY A 143 -14.23 -5.61 22.39
CA GLY A 143 -15.52 -6.12 21.88
C GLY A 143 -15.47 -6.94 20.59
N GLN A 144 -16.43 -7.87 20.44
CA GLN A 144 -16.69 -8.65 19.21
C GLN A 144 -15.47 -9.36 18.60
N PHE A 145 -14.50 -9.79 19.42
CA PHE A 145 -13.22 -10.35 18.97
C PHE A 145 -13.38 -11.45 17.92
N THR A 146 -14.26 -12.42 18.19
CA THR A 146 -14.57 -13.53 17.29
C THR A 146 -15.08 -13.04 15.92
N ARG A 147 -16.04 -12.11 15.89
CA ARG A 147 -16.56 -11.52 14.65
C ARG A 147 -15.49 -10.78 13.86
N LYS A 148 -14.63 -10.02 14.55
CA LYS A 148 -13.52 -9.29 13.92
C LYS A 148 -12.54 -10.25 13.25
N ILE A 149 -12.16 -11.34 13.93
CA ILE A 149 -11.30 -12.38 13.35
C ILE A 149 -11.94 -12.99 12.11
N PHE A 150 -13.23 -13.36 12.17
CA PHE A 150 -13.91 -13.93 11.00
C PHE A 150 -13.89 -12.97 9.80
N ILE A 151 -14.12 -11.67 10.02
CA ILE A 151 -14.04 -10.67 8.94
C ILE A 151 -12.62 -10.56 8.38
N LEU A 152 -11.60 -10.52 9.24
CA LEU A 152 -10.20 -10.43 8.81
C LEU A 152 -9.77 -11.68 8.01
N LEU A 153 -10.16 -12.87 8.47
CA LEU A 153 -9.91 -14.13 7.76
C LEU A 153 -10.64 -14.18 6.43
N PHE A 154 -11.89 -13.74 6.38
CA PHE A 154 -12.66 -13.65 5.15
C PHE A 154 -11.95 -12.74 4.13
N LEU A 155 -11.52 -11.54 4.52
CA LEU A 155 -10.81 -10.61 3.63
C LEU A 155 -9.45 -11.17 3.16
N PHE A 156 -8.75 -11.89 4.04
CA PHE A 156 -7.51 -12.59 3.70
C PHE A 156 -7.75 -13.64 2.62
N ILE A 157 -8.70 -14.55 2.83
CA ILE A 157 -9.03 -15.62 1.87
C ILE A 157 -9.59 -15.03 0.58
N LEU A 158 -10.45 -14.01 0.67
CA LEU A 158 -11.05 -13.36 -0.48
C LEU A 158 -9.99 -12.74 -1.40
N THR A 159 -9.00 -12.04 -0.83
CA THR A 159 -7.89 -11.46 -1.59
C THR A 159 -7.05 -12.55 -2.26
N ALA A 160 -6.81 -13.66 -1.57
CA ALA A 160 -6.05 -14.79 -2.11
C ALA A 160 -6.77 -15.44 -3.30
N PHE A 161 -8.05 -15.77 -3.08
CA PHE A 161 -8.89 -16.48 -4.04
C PHE A 161 -9.14 -15.64 -5.29
N ASP A 162 -9.46 -14.35 -5.11
CA ASP A 162 -9.68 -13.39 -6.20
C ASP A 162 -8.51 -13.37 -7.20
N ARG A 163 -7.27 -13.32 -6.71
CA ARG A 163 -6.07 -13.27 -7.55
C ARG A 163 -5.80 -14.55 -8.34
N ILE A 164 -6.20 -15.70 -7.80
CA ILE A 164 -6.10 -17.00 -8.46
C ILE A 164 -7.23 -17.17 -9.47
N TYR A 165 -8.47 -16.81 -9.09
CA TYR A 165 -9.65 -16.84 -9.95
C TYR A 165 -9.44 -16.02 -11.22
N LEU A 166 -8.90 -14.80 -11.10
CA LEU A 166 -8.60 -13.92 -12.23
C LEU A 166 -7.43 -14.41 -13.10
N GLY A 167 -6.75 -15.49 -12.70
CA GLY A 167 -5.64 -16.12 -13.43
C GLY A 167 -4.35 -15.31 -13.44
N VAL A 168 -4.28 -14.26 -12.62
CA VAL A 168 -3.14 -13.31 -12.62
C VAL A 168 -2.01 -13.72 -11.69
N HIS A 169 -2.24 -14.64 -10.76
CA HIS A 169 -1.22 -15.14 -9.84
C HIS A 169 -1.34 -16.64 -9.58
N PHE A 170 -0.20 -17.32 -9.46
CA PHE A 170 -0.15 -18.67 -8.92
C PHE A 170 -0.40 -18.64 -7.39
N TYR A 171 -0.88 -19.73 -6.79
CA TYR A 171 -1.15 -19.75 -5.35
C TYR A 171 0.11 -19.47 -4.53
N PHE A 172 1.29 -19.93 -4.97
CA PHE A 172 2.54 -19.71 -4.23
C PHE A 172 3.01 -18.25 -4.31
N GLN A 173 2.68 -17.52 -5.38
CA GLN A 173 2.97 -16.09 -5.49
C GLN A 173 2.14 -15.28 -4.49
N VAL A 174 0.89 -15.70 -4.27
CA VAL A 174 -0.01 -15.14 -3.25
C VAL A 174 0.53 -15.45 -1.85
N THR A 175 0.88 -16.71 -1.58
CA THR A 175 1.47 -17.14 -0.31
C THR A 175 2.75 -16.38 0.01
N LEU A 176 3.67 -16.23 -0.96
CA LEU A 176 4.89 -15.46 -0.78
C LEU A 176 4.58 -13.98 -0.46
N GLY A 177 3.57 -13.42 -1.13
CA GLY A 177 3.05 -12.09 -0.83
C GLY A 177 2.65 -11.94 0.64
N TYR A 178 1.91 -12.90 1.19
CA TYR A 178 1.53 -12.87 2.61
C TYR A 178 2.67 -13.10 3.59
N LEU A 179 3.68 -13.91 3.23
CA LEU A 179 4.87 -14.08 4.07
C LEU A 179 5.63 -12.76 4.24
N PHE A 180 5.83 -12.03 3.14
CA PHE A 180 6.41 -10.68 3.21
C PHE A 180 5.48 -9.67 3.88
N ALA A 181 4.16 -9.78 3.68
CA ALA A 181 3.20 -8.94 4.39
C ALA A 181 3.29 -9.12 5.91
N ALA A 182 3.41 -10.35 6.39
CA ALA A 182 3.57 -10.66 7.79
C ALA A 182 4.90 -10.11 8.35
N LEU A 183 5.99 -10.21 7.59
CA LEU A 183 7.28 -9.62 7.95
C LEU A 183 7.19 -8.10 8.10
N VAL A 184 6.69 -7.40 7.07
CA VAL A 184 6.52 -5.94 7.09
C VAL A 184 5.61 -5.54 8.25
N SER A 185 4.46 -6.21 8.41
CA SER A 185 3.53 -5.91 9.49
C SER A 185 4.13 -6.12 10.88
N ALA A 186 4.96 -7.16 11.07
CA ALA A 186 5.66 -7.38 12.34
C ALA A 186 6.66 -6.26 12.66
N ILE A 187 7.28 -5.65 11.65
CA ILE A 187 8.14 -4.47 11.81
C ILE A 187 7.28 -3.25 12.18
N MET A 188 6.19 -3.01 11.45
CA MET A 188 5.30 -1.85 11.66
C MET A 188 4.58 -1.88 13.02
N LEU A 189 4.22 -3.07 13.51
CA LEU A 189 3.58 -3.27 14.81
C LEU A 189 4.57 -3.28 15.97
N HIS A 190 5.88 -3.27 15.71
CA HIS A 190 6.88 -3.28 16.76
C HIS A 190 6.90 -1.92 17.50
N PRO A 191 7.00 -1.88 18.85
CA PRO A 191 6.97 -0.62 19.61
C PRO A 191 8.02 0.42 19.18
N LYS A 192 9.18 -0.03 18.68
CA LYS A 192 10.20 0.87 18.13
C LYS A 192 9.72 1.66 16.91
N PHE A 193 8.88 1.06 16.06
CA PHE A 193 8.31 1.73 14.90
C PHE A 193 7.28 2.79 15.30
N TRP A 194 6.45 2.51 16.30
CA TRP A 194 5.52 3.51 16.86
C TRP A 194 6.27 4.71 17.45
N LYS A 195 7.37 4.46 18.18
CA LYS A 195 8.28 5.53 18.65
C LYS A 195 8.94 6.30 17.50
N LEU A 196 9.14 5.67 16.34
CA LEU A 196 9.64 6.35 15.13
C LEU A 196 8.57 7.28 14.56
N VAL A 197 7.33 6.78 14.39
CA VAL A 197 6.19 7.56 13.90
C VAL A 197 5.89 8.77 14.79
N HIS A 198 5.92 8.58 16.11
CA HIS A 198 5.75 9.67 17.07
C HIS A 198 6.79 10.80 16.86
N ARG A 199 8.06 10.41 16.62
CA ARG A 199 9.17 11.35 16.39
C ARG A 199 9.08 12.11 15.07
N PHE A 200 8.36 11.60 14.07
CA PHE A 200 8.14 12.34 12.81
C PHE A 200 7.50 13.71 13.03
N GLY A 201 6.69 13.87 14.07
CA GLY A 201 6.05 15.14 14.38
C GLY A 201 6.92 16.15 15.14
N SER A 202 8.21 15.89 15.38
CA SER A 202 9.05 16.80 16.18
C SER A 202 10.56 16.72 15.91
N ASP A 203 11.08 15.60 15.39
CA ASP A 203 12.52 15.36 15.27
C ASP A 203 13.00 15.41 13.82
N LYS A 204 13.71 16.49 13.47
CA LYS A 204 14.33 16.68 12.15
C LYS A 204 15.38 15.62 11.83
N ALA A 205 16.10 15.10 12.83
CA ALA A 205 17.12 14.08 12.58
C ALA A 205 16.48 12.78 12.11
N THR A 206 15.38 12.37 12.77
CA THR A 206 14.58 11.22 12.34
C THR A 206 14.07 11.38 10.90
N ILE A 207 13.57 12.55 10.52
CA ILE A 207 13.09 12.79 9.14
C ILE A 207 14.22 12.66 8.13
N LYS A 208 15.42 13.19 8.43
CA LYS A 208 16.60 13.01 7.57
C LYS A 208 16.97 11.53 7.44
N SER A 209 16.96 10.76 8.53
CA SER A 209 17.23 9.31 8.47
C SER A 209 16.22 8.58 7.59
N VAL A 210 14.93 8.92 7.66
CA VAL A 210 13.92 8.37 6.74
C VAL A 210 14.23 8.77 5.30
N PHE A 211 14.54 10.04 5.03
CA PHE A 211 14.90 10.48 3.67
C PHE A 211 16.06 9.66 3.08
N PHE A 212 17.14 9.46 3.82
CA PHE A 212 18.27 8.65 3.35
C PHE A 212 17.91 7.17 3.16
N PHE A 213 17.04 6.60 4.00
CA PHE A 213 16.50 5.26 3.77
C PHE A 213 15.70 5.18 2.47
N ILE A 214 14.82 6.15 2.20
CA ILE A 214 14.00 6.21 0.98
C ILE A 214 14.89 6.38 -0.26
N LEU A 215 15.94 7.19 -0.16
CA LEU A 215 16.92 7.38 -1.23
C LEU A 215 17.70 6.09 -1.51
N ALA A 216 18.18 5.41 -0.48
CA ALA A 216 18.87 4.12 -0.62
C ALA A 216 17.95 3.04 -1.23
N TYR A 217 16.69 2.97 -0.79
CA TYR A 217 15.69 2.07 -1.35
C TYR A 217 15.43 2.36 -2.84
N THR A 218 15.31 3.64 -3.19
CA THR A 218 15.13 4.10 -4.57
C THR A 218 16.32 3.72 -5.43
N PHE A 219 17.55 3.85 -4.91
CA PHE A 219 18.76 3.46 -5.61
C PHE A 219 18.80 1.95 -5.88
N VAL A 220 18.52 1.11 -4.87
CA VAL A 220 18.44 -0.36 -5.06
C VAL A 220 17.40 -0.72 -6.12
N SER A 221 16.22 -0.10 -6.06
CA SER A 221 15.14 -0.35 -7.03
C SER A 221 15.52 0.14 -8.43
N LEU A 222 16.24 1.26 -8.54
CA LEU A 222 16.76 1.76 -9.81
C LEU A 222 17.85 0.84 -10.37
N SER A 223 18.73 0.29 -9.55
CA SER A 223 19.72 -0.69 -9.98
C SER A 223 19.04 -1.95 -10.56
N LEU A 224 18.00 -2.46 -9.90
CA LEU A 224 17.21 -3.58 -10.44
C LEU A 224 16.48 -3.22 -11.75
N TYR A 225 15.99 -1.99 -11.88
CA TYR A 225 15.37 -1.51 -13.12
C TYR A 225 16.38 -1.40 -14.27
N MET A 226 17.60 -0.91 -14.01
CA MET A 226 18.63 -0.67 -15.03
C MET A 226 19.36 -1.95 -15.46
N PHE A 227 19.57 -2.88 -14.52
CA PHE A 227 20.38 -4.08 -14.74
C PHE A 227 19.57 -5.39 -14.69
N GLY A 228 18.27 -5.32 -14.39
CA GLY A 228 17.37 -6.46 -14.48
C GLY A 228 17.07 -6.82 -15.95
N GLY A 229 16.71 -8.08 -16.21
CA GLY A 229 16.33 -8.52 -17.56
C GLY A 229 16.80 -9.92 -17.94
N SER A 230 17.78 -10.48 -17.23
CA SER A 230 18.41 -11.76 -17.58
C SER A 230 17.49 -12.98 -17.51
N GLY A 231 16.30 -12.86 -16.92
CA GLY A 231 15.31 -13.93 -16.79
C GLY A 231 14.09 -13.82 -17.71
N TRP A 232 14.10 -12.95 -18.72
CA TRP A 232 12.96 -12.77 -19.63
C TRP A 232 12.84 -13.91 -20.65
N ASP A 233 11.66 -14.53 -20.74
CA ASP A 233 11.35 -15.52 -21.78
C ASP A 233 10.45 -14.87 -22.88
N PRO A 234 10.89 -14.84 -24.15
CA PRO A 234 10.08 -14.32 -25.26
C PRO A 234 8.72 -15.02 -25.45
N VAL A 235 8.58 -16.27 -25.02
CA VAL A 235 7.32 -17.03 -25.10
C VAL A 235 6.22 -16.33 -24.28
N TRP A 236 6.57 -15.66 -23.18
CA TRP A 236 5.58 -14.94 -22.37
C TRP A 236 4.90 -13.81 -23.15
N SER A 237 5.65 -13.10 -24.00
CA SER A 237 5.11 -12.05 -24.86
C SER A 237 4.12 -12.61 -25.88
N GLN A 238 4.40 -13.78 -26.44
CA GLN A 238 3.56 -14.43 -27.45
C GLN A 238 2.23 -14.86 -26.84
N ILE A 239 2.27 -15.64 -25.75
CA ILE A 239 1.05 -16.11 -25.07
C ILE A 239 0.22 -14.95 -24.52
N TYR A 240 0.88 -13.89 -23.99
CA TYR A 240 0.18 -12.70 -23.56
C TYR A 240 -0.55 -12.01 -24.72
N GLN A 241 0.08 -11.88 -25.88
CA GLN A 241 -0.51 -11.24 -27.06
C GLN A 241 -1.75 -11.99 -27.55
N GLU A 242 -1.67 -13.33 -27.60
CA GLU A 242 -2.80 -14.20 -27.99
C GLU A 242 -4.01 -14.02 -27.06
N LYS A 243 -3.78 -13.92 -25.74
CA LYS A 243 -4.87 -13.84 -24.75
C LYS A 243 -5.42 -12.43 -24.55
N CYS A 244 -4.56 -11.42 -24.59
CA CYS A 244 -4.90 -10.06 -24.17
C CYS A 244 -5.05 -9.07 -25.33
N ASN A 245 -4.77 -9.48 -26.57
CA ASN A 245 -4.74 -8.64 -27.76
C ASN A 245 -3.92 -7.34 -27.55
N ARG A 246 -2.82 -7.47 -26.82
CA ARG A 246 -1.92 -6.38 -26.40
C ARG A 246 -0.50 -6.90 -26.41
N THR A 247 0.47 -6.02 -26.69
CA THR A 247 1.89 -6.38 -26.61
C THR A 247 2.38 -6.31 -25.17
N LEU A 248 3.17 -7.31 -24.76
CA LEU A 248 3.91 -7.32 -23.51
C LEU A 248 5.40 -7.22 -23.82
N GLN A 249 6.05 -6.17 -23.34
CA GLN A 249 7.49 -5.97 -23.45
C GLN A 249 8.14 -6.00 -22.06
N LEU A 250 9.41 -6.42 -22.00
CA LEU A 250 10.20 -6.38 -20.77
C LEU A 250 10.25 -4.96 -20.17
N SER A 251 10.39 -3.94 -21.02
CA SER A 251 10.40 -2.53 -20.62
C SER A 251 9.11 -2.13 -19.90
N ASP A 252 7.95 -2.54 -20.42
CA ASP A 252 6.63 -2.24 -19.82
C ASP A 252 6.50 -2.87 -18.42
N ALA A 253 6.96 -4.13 -18.27
CA ALA A 253 6.95 -4.82 -16.99
C ALA A 253 7.85 -4.11 -15.97
N LEU A 254 9.10 -3.83 -16.36
CA LEU A 254 10.07 -3.12 -15.52
C LEU A 254 9.58 -1.73 -15.12
N ILE A 255 9.01 -0.96 -16.06
CA ILE A 255 8.44 0.37 -15.78
C ILE A 255 7.33 0.29 -14.72
N LYS A 256 6.41 -0.67 -14.86
CA LYS A 256 5.30 -0.81 -13.93
C LYS A 256 5.79 -1.23 -12.54
N ASN A 257 6.72 -2.18 -12.46
CA ASN A 257 7.26 -2.65 -11.19
C ASN A 257 8.16 -1.62 -10.51
N PHE A 258 8.97 -0.88 -11.27
CA PHE A 258 9.75 0.24 -10.75
C PHE A 258 8.83 1.36 -10.28
N SER A 259 7.76 1.66 -11.01
CA SER A 259 6.73 2.59 -10.55
C SER A 259 6.14 2.13 -9.23
N GLU A 260 5.78 0.86 -9.03
CA GLU A 260 5.32 0.38 -7.71
C GLU A 260 6.37 0.58 -6.61
N ALA A 261 7.64 0.27 -6.89
CA ALA A 261 8.75 0.46 -5.96
C ALA A 261 8.89 1.92 -5.46
N LEU A 262 8.55 2.90 -6.30
CA LEU A 262 8.61 4.32 -5.96
C LEU A 262 7.48 4.81 -5.04
N HIS A 263 6.54 3.95 -4.60
CA HIS A 263 5.51 4.35 -3.61
C HIS A 263 6.10 4.78 -2.26
N VAL A 264 7.36 4.46 -1.99
CA VAL A 264 8.13 4.99 -0.84
C VAL A 264 8.14 6.53 -0.77
N TRP A 265 8.06 7.22 -1.91
CA TRP A 265 8.00 8.68 -1.94
C TRP A 265 6.67 9.25 -1.48
N LEU A 266 5.58 8.49 -1.64
CA LEU A 266 4.27 8.83 -1.06
C LEU A 266 4.33 8.76 0.47
N ILE A 267 5.01 7.73 1.00
CA ILE A 267 5.25 7.59 2.46
C ILE A 267 6.09 8.77 2.96
N PHE A 268 7.15 9.14 2.26
CA PHE A 268 7.96 10.28 2.66
C PHE A 268 7.16 11.59 2.63
N GLY A 269 6.31 11.78 1.64
CA GLY A 269 5.33 12.88 1.61
C GLY A 269 4.43 12.89 2.83
N CYS A 270 3.90 11.73 3.23
CA CYS A 270 3.10 11.58 4.44
C CYS A 270 3.87 11.99 5.70
N VAL A 271 5.15 11.61 5.80
CA VAL A 271 6.05 11.98 6.92
C VAL A 271 6.26 13.49 6.97
N ILE A 272 6.55 14.12 5.83
CA ILE A 272 6.74 15.58 5.74
C ILE A 272 5.46 16.32 6.12
N GLY A 273 4.31 15.90 5.59
CA GLY A 273 3.03 16.52 5.91
C GLY A 273 2.69 16.40 7.41
N TYR A 274 2.95 15.24 8.00
CA TYR A 274 2.73 15.02 9.43
C TYR A 274 3.67 15.87 10.31
N TYR A 275 4.92 16.10 9.88
CA TYR A 275 5.85 16.98 10.57
C TYR A 275 5.35 18.44 10.64
N PHE A 276 4.76 18.95 9.57
CA PHE A 276 4.23 20.33 9.53
C PHE A 276 2.86 20.48 10.21
N LEU A 277 2.16 19.38 10.49
CA LEU A 277 0.85 19.41 11.12
C LEU A 277 0.95 19.74 12.62
N LYS A 278 0.71 21.02 12.97
CA LYS A 278 0.85 21.54 14.34
C LYS A 278 -0.19 20.99 15.33
N GLU A 279 -1.46 21.06 14.97
CA GLU A 279 -2.54 20.58 15.82
C GLU A 279 -2.52 19.06 15.75
N LYS A 280 -2.01 18.34 16.77
CA LYS A 280 -1.88 16.86 16.76
C LYS A 280 -3.16 16.11 17.12
N ASN A 281 -4.11 16.77 17.77
CA ASN A 281 -5.40 16.19 18.13
C ASN A 281 -6.41 16.41 17.00
N GLY A 282 -7.16 15.38 16.63
CA GLY A 282 -8.25 15.51 15.66
C GLY A 282 -9.54 16.02 16.30
N PRO A 283 -10.50 16.49 15.49
CA PRO A 283 -11.85 16.78 15.96
C PRO A 283 -12.49 15.52 16.57
N PRO A 284 -13.42 15.66 17.55
CA PRO A 284 -14.12 14.52 18.12
C PRO A 284 -14.94 13.79 17.05
N PHE A 285 -15.13 12.49 17.24
CA PHE A 285 -15.84 11.65 16.28
C PHE A 285 -17.29 12.14 16.03
N SER A 286 -17.67 12.20 14.75
CA SER A 286 -19.06 12.34 14.30
C SER A 286 -19.25 11.61 12.97
N TYR A 287 -20.49 11.22 12.63
CA TYR A 287 -20.77 10.59 11.33
C TYR A 287 -20.52 11.53 10.15
N GLN A 288 -20.82 12.82 10.33
CA GLN A 288 -20.53 13.83 9.35
C GLN A 288 -18.99 13.94 9.13
N LEU A 289 -18.17 13.75 10.18
CA LEU A 289 -16.70 13.83 10.09
C LEU A 289 -16.16 12.64 9.32
N LEU A 290 -16.71 11.46 9.58
CA LEU A 290 -16.39 10.25 8.83
C LEU A 290 -16.73 10.43 7.34
N ALA A 291 -17.92 10.95 7.03
CA ALA A 291 -18.35 11.19 5.65
C ALA A 291 -17.42 12.18 4.92
N LEU A 292 -17.15 13.35 5.53
CA LEU A 292 -16.23 14.34 4.98
C LEU A 292 -14.83 13.76 4.76
N SER A 293 -14.29 13.09 5.79
CA SER A 293 -12.95 12.47 5.73
C SER A 293 -12.86 11.42 4.62
N SER A 294 -13.92 10.63 4.45
CA SER A 294 -14.00 9.62 3.39
C SER A 294 -14.00 10.25 2.01
N VAL A 295 -14.87 11.25 1.77
CA VAL A 295 -14.93 11.95 0.48
C VAL A 295 -13.60 12.60 0.14
N LEU A 296 -13.01 13.34 1.08
CA LEU A 296 -11.74 14.04 0.85
C LEU A 296 -10.60 13.07 0.55
N HIS A 297 -10.43 12.03 1.36
CA HIS A 297 -9.32 11.10 1.21
C HIS A 297 -9.46 10.22 -0.05
N ILE A 298 -10.67 9.70 -0.32
CA ILE A 298 -10.94 8.93 -1.55
C ILE A 298 -10.70 9.79 -2.79
N SER A 299 -11.15 11.05 -2.79
CA SER A 299 -10.93 11.97 -3.90
C SER A 299 -9.45 12.27 -4.12
N ALA A 300 -8.69 12.50 -3.04
CA ALA A 300 -7.24 12.74 -3.12
C ALA A 300 -6.48 11.52 -3.66
N CYS A 301 -6.78 10.32 -3.15
CA CYS A 301 -6.19 9.08 -3.66
C CYS A 301 -6.56 8.86 -5.13
N GLY A 302 -7.83 9.03 -5.50
CA GLY A 302 -8.30 8.89 -6.88
C GLY A 302 -7.59 9.85 -7.85
N PHE A 303 -7.41 11.11 -7.44
CA PHE A 303 -6.68 12.11 -8.23
C PHE A 303 -5.21 11.74 -8.41
N VAL A 304 -4.52 11.34 -7.34
CA VAL A 304 -3.12 10.91 -7.40
C VAL A 304 -2.97 9.69 -8.33
N THR A 305 -3.84 8.68 -8.20
CA THR A 305 -3.80 7.47 -9.04
C THR A 305 -4.10 7.77 -10.51
N ALA A 306 -5.04 8.68 -10.79
CA ALA A 306 -5.36 9.11 -12.16
C ALA A 306 -4.18 9.83 -12.81
N LEU A 307 -3.54 10.76 -12.10
CA LEU A 307 -2.35 11.46 -12.59
C LEU A 307 -1.15 10.52 -12.76
N ASP A 308 -0.93 9.60 -11.82
CA ASP A 308 0.14 8.59 -11.90
C ASP A 308 0.00 7.76 -13.18
N SER A 309 -1.21 7.25 -13.42
CA SER A 309 -1.55 6.48 -14.63
C SER A 309 -1.35 7.30 -15.91
N TRP A 310 -1.74 8.58 -15.89
CA TRP A 310 -1.54 9.50 -17.01
C TRP A 310 -0.05 9.76 -17.27
N MET A 311 0.77 9.96 -16.23
CA MET A 311 2.22 10.19 -16.38
C MET A 311 2.94 8.96 -16.92
N ILE A 312 2.59 7.76 -16.44
CA ILE A 312 3.15 6.50 -16.96
C ILE A 312 2.86 6.35 -18.46
N LYS A 313 1.63 6.70 -18.88
CA LYS A 313 1.20 6.55 -20.28
C LYS A 313 1.84 7.58 -21.21
N ASN A 314 1.99 8.84 -20.77
CA ASN A 314 2.31 9.96 -21.66
C ASN A 314 3.74 10.49 -21.55
N MET A 315 4.46 10.21 -20.46
CA MET A 315 5.82 10.71 -20.26
C MET A 315 6.84 9.60 -20.47
N GLY A 316 8.09 9.92 -20.81
CA GLY A 316 9.16 8.92 -21.04
C GLY A 316 10.46 9.25 -20.28
N GLY A 317 11.28 8.23 -20.05
CA GLY A 317 12.62 8.37 -19.48
C GLY A 317 12.66 9.11 -18.14
N MET A 318 13.64 10.02 -17.98
CA MET A 318 13.88 10.77 -16.75
C MET A 318 12.72 11.70 -16.37
N SER A 319 12.00 12.25 -17.36
CA SER A 319 10.85 13.13 -17.11
C SER A 319 9.74 12.40 -16.35
N ARG A 320 9.41 11.17 -16.76
CA ARG A 320 8.44 10.31 -16.08
C ARG A 320 8.86 10.06 -14.64
N LEU A 321 10.13 9.71 -14.43
CA LEU A 321 10.67 9.45 -13.09
C LEU A 321 10.49 10.66 -12.18
N ILE A 322 11.01 11.83 -12.57
CA ILE A 322 10.94 13.05 -11.76
C ILE A 322 9.48 13.41 -11.45
N SER A 323 8.58 13.35 -12.46
CA SER A 323 7.18 13.68 -12.27
C SER A 323 6.45 12.72 -11.32
N LEU A 324 6.74 11.42 -11.38
CA LEU A 324 6.17 10.45 -10.44
C LEU A 324 6.67 10.67 -9.00
N LEU A 325 7.96 10.97 -8.84
CA LEU A 325 8.54 11.28 -7.52
C LEU A 325 7.87 12.52 -6.90
N VAL A 326 7.73 13.59 -7.68
CA VAL A 326 7.09 14.83 -7.25
C VAL A 326 5.62 14.61 -6.94
N LEU A 327 4.87 13.97 -7.84
CA LEU A 327 3.44 13.70 -7.65
C LEU A 327 3.18 12.95 -6.36
N ARG A 328 3.97 11.92 -6.07
CA ARG A 328 3.80 11.08 -4.88
C ARG A 328 4.24 11.81 -3.61
N LEU A 329 5.34 12.52 -3.65
CA LEU A 329 5.75 13.37 -2.52
C LEU A 329 4.64 14.38 -2.17
N VAL A 330 4.11 15.08 -3.17
CA VAL A 330 3.01 16.05 -3.00
C VAL A 330 1.74 15.36 -2.54
N GLY A 331 1.38 14.22 -3.13
CA GLY A 331 0.20 13.43 -2.76
C GLY A 331 0.21 13.05 -1.28
N GLY A 332 1.38 12.67 -0.75
CA GLY A 332 1.54 12.31 0.66
C GLY A 332 1.35 13.53 1.57
N ILE A 333 1.93 14.68 1.19
CA ILE A 333 1.75 15.96 1.90
C ILE A 333 0.27 16.38 1.88
N VAL A 334 -0.42 16.22 0.75
CA VAL A 334 -1.86 16.49 0.66
C VAL A 334 -2.63 15.65 1.67
N CYS A 335 -2.38 14.34 1.71
CA CYS A 335 -3.08 13.43 2.61
C CYS A 335 -2.85 13.75 4.10
N THR A 336 -1.63 14.14 4.50
CA THR A 336 -1.27 14.27 5.93
C THR A 336 -1.11 15.69 6.43
N TYR A 337 -1.17 16.71 5.57
CA TYR A 337 -1.11 18.12 5.96
C TYR A 337 -2.33 18.91 5.48
N PHE A 338 -2.58 18.96 4.17
CA PHE A 338 -3.66 19.80 3.63
C PHE A 338 -5.06 19.28 3.96
N LEU A 339 -5.32 17.98 3.81
CA LEU A 339 -6.63 17.42 4.14
C LEU A 339 -6.99 17.59 5.63
N PRO A 340 -6.11 17.33 6.60
CA PRO A 340 -6.38 17.64 8.02
C PRO A 340 -6.74 19.10 8.27
N LEU A 341 -6.05 20.05 7.62
CA LEU A 341 -6.35 21.48 7.78
C LEU A 341 -7.75 21.83 7.25
N ILE A 342 -8.15 21.24 6.12
CA ILE A 342 -9.51 21.39 5.57
C ILE A 342 -10.53 20.82 6.55
N VAL A 343 -10.30 19.60 7.05
CA VAL A 343 -11.18 18.93 8.02
C VAL A 343 -11.33 19.76 9.30
N THR A 344 -10.23 20.18 9.92
CA THR A 344 -10.26 21.04 11.12
C THR A 344 -10.98 22.36 10.83
N LYS A 345 -10.73 23.00 9.69
CA LYS A 345 -11.37 24.28 9.34
C LYS A 345 -12.89 24.14 9.21
N ILE A 346 -13.36 23.09 8.55
CA ILE A 346 -14.80 22.85 8.37
C ILE A 346 -15.47 22.46 9.70
N TYR A 347 -14.87 21.54 10.45
CA TYR A 347 -15.43 21.07 11.73
C TYR A 347 -15.31 22.07 12.89
N GLY A 348 -14.22 22.82 12.94
CA GLY A 348 -14.01 23.88 13.93
C GLY A 348 -15.03 25.01 13.76
N VAL A 349 -15.41 25.33 12.52
CA VAL A 349 -16.46 26.32 12.22
C VAL A 349 -17.84 25.82 12.67
N GLU A 350 -18.20 24.56 12.38
CA GLU A 350 -19.50 24.00 12.82
C GLU A 350 -19.66 23.98 14.35
N LYS A 351 -18.60 23.69 15.10
CA LYS A 351 -18.66 23.70 16.58
C LYS A 351 -18.89 25.11 17.10
N THR A 352 -18.22 26.11 16.52
CA THR A 352 -18.38 27.53 16.89
C THR A 352 -19.80 28.03 16.62
N ILE A 353 -20.41 27.61 15.51
CA ILE A 353 -21.80 27.96 15.15
C ILE A 353 -22.81 27.26 16.07
N LYS A 354 -22.59 25.99 16.44
CA LYS A 354 -23.49 25.23 17.31
C LYS A 354 -23.38 25.57 18.80
N THR A 355 -22.23 26.05 19.28
CA THR A 355 -22.03 26.36 20.71
C THR A 355 -22.09 27.85 21.06
N GLY A 356 -22.20 28.75 20.07
CA GLY A 356 -22.30 30.19 20.29
C GLY A 356 -21.11 30.84 21.02
N LEU A 357 -20.00 30.12 21.19
CA LEU A 357 -18.85 30.60 21.95
C LEU A 357 -17.75 31.11 21.02
N PRO A 358 -17.29 32.37 21.15
CA PRO A 358 -16.21 32.89 20.34
C PRO A 358 -14.88 32.22 20.69
N THR A 359 -14.09 31.91 19.66
CA THR A 359 -12.73 31.38 19.79
C THR A 359 -11.85 32.33 20.61
N ARG A 360 -11.43 31.91 21.81
CA ARG A 360 -10.40 32.61 22.60
C ARG A 360 -9.10 32.66 21.78
N ARG A 361 -8.78 33.83 21.22
CA ARG A 361 -7.41 34.16 20.78
C ARG A 361 -6.51 34.12 22.02
N GLY A 362 -5.34 33.48 21.88
CA GLY A 362 -4.38 33.32 22.97
C GLY A 362 -3.88 34.66 23.50
N ASN A 363 -4.03 34.88 24.80
CA ASN A 363 -3.29 35.91 25.50
C ASN A 363 -1.91 35.38 25.85
N THR A 364 -0.91 36.01 25.25
CA THR A 364 0.45 36.13 25.77
C THR A 364 0.39 36.59 27.23
N PHE A 365 0.79 35.72 28.17
CA PHE A 365 1.14 36.16 29.51
C PHE A 365 2.67 36.16 29.64
N ASP A 366 3.19 37.37 29.57
CA ASP A 366 4.53 37.79 29.93
C ASP A 366 4.72 37.57 31.44
N THR A 367 5.52 36.58 31.83
CA THR A 367 5.92 36.40 33.23
C THR A 367 7.24 37.11 33.47
N LYS A 368 7.17 38.41 33.75
CA LYS A 368 8.24 39.16 34.40
C LYS A 368 7.90 39.37 35.88
N THR A 369 8.81 38.87 36.74
CA THR A 369 9.19 39.38 38.07
C THR A 369 8.11 39.66 39.12
N LYS A 370 8.21 38.95 40.25
CA LYS A 370 8.52 39.56 41.57
C LYS A 370 8.86 38.48 42.60
N ALA A 371 10.12 38.49 43.03
CA ALA A 371 10.52 38.04 44.36
C ALA A 371 10.03 39.08 45.38
N VAL A 372 9.46 38.65 46.52
CA VAL A 372 9.57 39.28 47.85
C VAL A 372 9.06 38.26 48.88
N ASN A 373 9.94 37.99 49.87
CA ASN A 373 9.80 37.35 51.19
C ASN A 373 9.53 35.86 51.28
#